data_AF-A0A4Q4D5K6-F1
#
_entry.id   AF-A0A4Q4D5K6-F1
#
_cell.length_a   1.000
_cell.length_b   1.000
_cell.length_c   1.000
_cell.angle_alpha   90.00
_cell.angle_beta   90.00
_cell.angle_gamma   90.00
#
_symmetry.space_group_name_H-M   'P 1'
#
loop_
_entity.id
_entity.type
_entity.pdbx_description
1 polymer ?
#
loop_
_entity_poly.entity_id
_entity_poly.type
_entity_poly.pdbx_seq_one_letter_code
_entity_poly.pdbx_strand_id
1 'polypeptide(L)'
;MALRPLLRPGSVVLRRDPSHLQVGFSPAILVRDRPDLVAFLHLLDGVHDLPGLRRAVRRRSLDVGDVDALVLELLARGAAIDPAVAPDPAAPIAVSVLAVDPHAQELARAIGTVCGER
;
A
#
# COMPACT_ATOMS: atom_id res chain seq x y z
N MET A 1 -14.14 -14.54 4.52
CA MET A 1 -13.93 -14.24 3.08
C MET A 1 -12.44 -14.37 2.79
N ALA A 2 -12.05 -14.74 1.58
CA ALA A 2 -10.63 -14.87 1.22
C ALA A 2 -10.06 -13.50 0.83
N LEU A 3 -8.87 -13.16 1.35
CA LEU A 3 -8.14 -11.92 1.07
C LEU A 3 -7.83 -11.80 -0.42
N ARG A 4 -8.27 -10.69 -1.06
CA ARG A 4 -8.02 -10.39 -2.47
C ARG A 4 -7.33 -9.03 -2.61
N PRO A 5 -6.00 -8.99 -2.51
CA PRO A 5 -5.30 -7.72 -2.49
C PRO A 5 -5.44 -6.98 -3.83
N LEU A 6 -5.79 -5.71 -3.73
CA LEU A 6 -5.86 -4.74 -4.82
C LEU A 6 -4.85 -3.64 -4.50
N LEU A 7 -3.96 -3.31 -5.44
CA LEU A 7 -3.14 -2.12 -5.30
C LEU A 7 -4.09 -0.91 -5.20
N ARG A 8 -3.87 -0.05 -4.21
CA ARG A 8 -4.80 1.05 -3.91
C ARG A 8 -5.07 1.86 -5.19
N PRO A 9 -6.34 1.98 -5.63
CA PRO A 9 -6.66 2.65 -6.89
C PRO A 9 -6.08 4.07 -6.94
N GLY A 10 -5.55 4.46 -8.11
CA GLY A 10 -4.87 5.74 -8.29
C GLY A 10 -3.44 5.79 -7.74
N SER A 11 -2.93 4.69 -7.15
CA SER A 11 -1.50 4.58 -6.82
C SER A 11 -0.66 4.61 -8.08
N VAL A 12 0.40 5.40 -8.04
CA VAL A 12 1.46 5.38 -9.07
C VAL A 12 2.67 4.67 -8.52
N VAL A 13 3.32 3.88 -9.38
CA VAL A 13 4.58 3.21 -9.06
C VAL A 13 5.70 3.95 -9.78
N LEU A 14 6.63 4.53 -9.02
CA LEU A 14 7.79 5.25 -9.54
C LEU A 14 9.06 4.60 -9.05
N ARG A 15 10.08 4.51 -9.90
CA ARG A 15 11.43 4.20 -9.42
C ARG A 15 12.01 5.47 -8.78
N ARG A 16 12.25 5.44 -7.46
CA ARG A 16 12.77 6.60 -6.72
C ARG A 16 14.29 6.67 -6.79
N ASP A 17 14.93 5.53 -6.64
CA ASP A 17 16.38 5.34 -6.76
C ASP A 17 16.68 3.90 -7.24
N PRO A 18 17.95 3.52 -7.49
CA PRO A 18 18.27 2.19 -8.01
C PRO A 18 17.85 1.01 -7.11
N SER A 19 17.60 1.26 -5.83
CA SER A 19 17.26 0.25 -4.83
C SER A 19 15.83 0.34 -4.32
N HIS A 20 15.04 1.34 -4.72
CA HIS A 20 13.69 1.56 -4.17
C HIS A 20 12.65 1.98 -5.22
N LEU A 21 11.48 1.37 -5.08
CA LEU A 21 10.24 1.81 -5.71
C LEU A 21 9.40 2.60 -4.71
N GLN A 22 8.84 3.69 -5.18
CA GLN A 22 7.80 4.44 -4.52
C GLN A 22 6.44 3.97 -5.03
N VAL A 23 5.52 3.66 -4.12
CA VAL A 23 4.12 3.30 -4.44
C VAL A 23 3.20 4.34 -3.80
N GLY A 24 2.41 5.01 -4.63
CA GLY A 24 1.51 6.10 -4.24
C GLY A 24 2.16 7.48 -4.25
N PHE A 25 1.37 8.51 -3.93
CA PHE A 25 1.82 9.90 -3.87
C PHE A 25 1.73 10.54 -2.48
N SER A 26 0.75 10.16 -1.63
CA SER A 26 0.70 10.62 -0.24
C SER A 26 -0.29 9.82 0.63
N PRO A 27 0.16 9.22 1.76
CA PRO A 27 1.55 8.92 2.04
C PRO A 27 2.04 7.87 1.05
N ALA A 28 3.13 8.17 0.33
CA ALA A 28 3.77 7.18 -0.52
C ALA A 28 4.59 6.23 0.34
N ILE A 29 4.63 4.95 -0.03
CA ILE A 29 5.51 3.98 0.63
C ILE A 29 6.75 3.74 -0.23
N LEU A 30 7.88 3.54 0.42
CA LEU A 30 9.10 3.05 -0.22
C LEU A 30 9.25 1.56 0.07
N VAL A 31 9.35 0.78 -1.01
CA VAL A 31 9.64 -0.65 -1.00
C VAL A 31 10.93 -0.88 -1.75
N ARG A 32 11.72 -1.85 -1.28
CA ARG A 32 12.98 -2.22 -1.93
C ARG A 32 12.68 -2.70 -3.35
N ASP A 33 13.31 -2.10 -4.34
CA ASP A 33 13.24 -2.54 -5.72
C ASP A 33 13.92 -3.91 -5.85
N ARG A 34 13.24 -4.80 -6.56
CA ARG A 34 13.66 -6.18 -6.81
C ARG A 34 13.26 -6.55 -8.23
N PRO A 35 13.92 -7.54 -8.84
CA PRO A 35 13.46 -8.11 -10.09
C PRO A 35 11.96 -8.42 -10.02
N ASP A 36 11.24 -8.13 -11.11
CA ASP A 36 9.82 -8.45 -11.28
C ASP A 36 8.83 -7.85 -10.26
N LEU A 37 9.26 -7.01 -9.31
CA LEU A 37 8.36 -6.40 -8.32
C LEU A 37 7.25 -5.60 -9.00
N VAL A 38 7.58 -4.81 -10.03
CA VAL A 38 6.58 -4.07 -10.80
C VAL A 38 5.58 -5.02 -11.48
N ALA A 39 6.05 -6.12 -12.06
CA ALA A 39 5.17 -7.11 -12.70
C ALA A 39 4.25 -7.80 -11.68
N PHE A 40 4.75 -8.03 -10.47
CA PHE A 40 3.95 -8.53 -9.36
C PHE A 40 2.91 -7.53 -8.88
N LEU A 41 3.24 -6.24 -8.75
CA LEU A 41 2.27 -5.21 -8.34
C LEU A 41 1.08 -5.14 -9.31
N HIS A 42 1.29 -5.40 -10.61
CA HIS A 42 0.21 -5.50 -11.60
C HIS A 42 -0.71 -6.73 -11.42
N LEU A 43 -0.30 -7.75 -10.64
CA LEU A 43 -1.16 -8.87 -10.28
C LEU A 43 -2.12 -8.55 -9.13
N LEU A 44 -1.90 -7.45 -8.40
CA LEU A 44 -2.74 -7.00 -7.29
C LEU A 44 -3.96 -6.25 -7.83
N ASP A 45 -4.85 -6.99 -8.48
CA ASP A 45 -6.03 -6.49 -9.20
C ASP A 45 -7.35 -6.70 -8.43
N GLY A 46 -7.29 -7.26 -7.21
CA GLY A 46 -8.47 -7.63 -6.43
C GLY A 46 -9.24 -8.84 -6.98
N VAL A 47 -8.76 -9.48 -8.05
CA VAL A 47 -9.35 -10.71 -8.62
C VAL A 47 -8.74 -11.94 -7.95
N HIS A 48 -7.42 -11.94 -7.80
CA HIS A 48 -6.68 -13.09 -7.29
C HIS A 48 -6.64 -13.09 -5.75
N ASP A 49 -6.92 -14.25 -5.16
CA ASP A 49 -6.63 -14.51 -3.76
C ASP A 49 -5.15 -14.89 -3.55
N LEU A 50 -4.70 -15.00 -2.31
CA LEU A 50 -3.29 -15.32 -1.98
C LEU A 50 -2.79 -16.62 -2.66
N PRO A 51 -3.54 -17.74 -2.64
CA PRO A 51 -3.18 -18.93 -3.40
C PRO A 51 -3.12 -18.71 -4.93
N GLY A 52 -4.03 -17.90 -5.48
CA GLY A 52 -4.06 -17.50 -6.89
C GLY A 52 -2.83 -16.69 -7.28
N LEU A 53 -2.43 -15.73 -6.46
CA LEU A 53 -1.22 -14.93 -6.65
C LEU A 53 0.03 -15.79 -6.66
N ARG A 54 0.18 -16.70 -5.70
CA ARG A 54 1.30 -17.66 -5.67
C ARG A 54 1.37 -18.50 -6.95
N ARG A 55 0.22 -18.92 -7.50
CA ARG A 55 0.18 -19.64 -8.77
C ARG A 55 0.57 -18.73 -9.94
N ALA A 56 0.09 -17.50 -9.98
CA ALA A 56 0.41 -16.53 -11.04
C ALA A 56 1.91 -16.19 -11.06
N VAL A 57 2.50 -15.93 -9.90
CA VAL A 57 3.95 -15.70 -9.71
C VAL A 57 4.76 -16.88 -10.23
N ARG A 58 4.41 -18.12 -9.83
CA ARG A 58 5.10 -19.32 -10.33
C ARG A 58 4.94 -19.53 -11.83
N ARG A 59 3.73 -19.32 -12.38
CA ARG A 59 3.47 -19.50 -13.82
C ARG A 59 4.24 -18.51 -14.68
N ARG A 60 4.48 -17.30 -14.17
CA ARG A 60 5.22 -16.23 -14.85
C ARG A 60 6.72 -16.20 -14.48
N SER A 61 7.18 -17.12 -13.63
CA SER A 61 8.56 -17.19 -13.13
C SER A 61 9.07 -15.88 -12.53
N LEU A 62 8.21 -15.14 -11.80
CA LEU A 62 8.59 -13.85 -11.22
C LEU A 62 9.43 -14.04 -9.94
N ASP A 63 10.56 -13.35 -9.85
CA ASP A 63 11.46 -13.39 -8.68
C ASP A 63 11.16 -12.29 -7.66
N VAL A 64 10.08 -12.46 -6.90
CA VAL A 64 9.66 -11.49 -5.86
C VAL A 64 9.93 -11.94 -4.42
N GLY A 65 10.51 -13.12 -4.25
CA GLY A 65 10.69 -13.75 -2.94
C GLY A 65 9.38 -14.26 -2.33
N ASP A 66 9.17 -14.02 -1.04
CA ASP A 66 7.98 -14.47 -0.33
C ASP A 66 6.77 -13.59 -0.67
N VAL A 67 5.84 -14.17 -1.43
CA VAL A 67 4.60 -13.52 -1.88
C VAL A 67 3.71 -13.14 -0.71
N ASP A 68 3.58 -13.99 0.29
CA ASP A 68 2.65 -13.79 1.40
C ASP A 68 3.14 -12.64 2.28
N ALA A 69 4.44 -12.65 2.60
CA ALA A 69 5.08 -11.57 3.35
C ALA A 69 4.99 -10.23 2.62
N LEU A 70 5.22 -10.22 1.30
CA LEU A 70 5.14 -9.00 0.49
C LEU A 70 3.71 -8.42 0.43
N VAL A 71 2.69 -9.27 0.25
CA VAL A 71 1.29 -8.82 0.28
C VAL A 71 0.93 -8.24 1.64
N LEU A 72 1.32 -8.91 2.73
CA LEU A 72 1.05 -8.44 4.09
C LEU A 72 1.75 -7.10 4.36
N GLU A 73 2.99 -6.92 3.90
CA GLU A 73 3.69 -5.64 4.00
C GLU A 73 2.93 -4.52 3.28
N LEU A 74 2.50 -4.75 2.03
CA LEU A 74 1.78 -3.76 1.23
C LEU A 74 0.43 -3.37 1.84
N LEU A 75 -0.29 -4.35 2.41
CA LEU A 75 -1.55 -4.11 3.13
C LEU A 75 -1.33 -3.32 4.42
N ALA A 76 -0.36 -3.73 5.24
CA ALA A 76 -0.04 -3.07 6.50
C ALA A 76 0.38 -1.61 6.31
N ARG A 77 1.00 -1.29 5.18
CA ARG A 77 1.43 0.06 4.82
C ARG A 77 0.40 0.83 3.99
N GLY A 78 -0.78 0.25 3.74
CA GLY A 78 -1.89 0.91 3.03
C GLY A 78 -1.69 1.14 1.53
N ALA A 79 -0.70 0.49 0.92
CA ALA A 79 -0.45 0.55 -0.52
C ALA A 79 -1.30 -0.46 -1.29
N ALA A 80 -1.67 -1.56 -0.65
CA ALA A 80 -2.71 -2.47 -1.11
C ALA A 80 -3.90 -2.43 -0.15
N ILE A 81 -5.06 -2.81 -0.63
CA ILE A 81 -6.31 -2.93 0.13
C ILE A 81 -6.98 -4.27 -0.18
N ASP A 82 -7.83 -4.75 0.71
CA ASP A 82 -8.80 -5.81 0.37
C ASP A 82 -10.14 -5.13 0.05
N PRO A 83 -10.63 -5.15 -1.20
CA PRO A 83 -11.87 -4.48 -1.58
C PRO A 83 -13.10 -5.13 -0.93
N ALA A 84 -12.99 -6.38 -0.46
CA ALA A 84 -14.06 -7.02 0.30
C ALA A 84 -14.18 -6.46 1.73
N VAL A 85 -13.11 -5.85 2.24
CA VAL A 85 -13.13 -5.10 3.50
C VAL A 85 -13.59 -3.69 3.14
N ALA A 86 -14.90 -3.47 3.16
CA ALA A 86 -15.43 -2.11 3.12
C ALA A 86 -14.91 -1.38 4.36
N PRO A 87 -14.21 -0.24 4.22
CA PRO A 87 -13.97 0.61 5.37
C PRO A 87 -15.33 0.99 5.93
N ASP A 88 -15.53 0.78 7.23
CA ASP A 88 -16.71 1.30 7.90
C ASP A 88 -16.68 2.82 7.74
N PRO A 89 -17.67 3.44 7.06
CA PRO A 89 -17.69 4.89 6.88
C PRO A 89 -17.80 5.64 8.22
N ALA A 90 -18.23 4.96 9.30
CA ALA A 90 -18.25 5.49 10.65
C ALA A 90 -16.93 5.27 11.42
N ALA A 91 -16.01 4.46 10.91
CA ALA A 91 -14.73 4.25 11.57
C ALA A 91 -13.86 5.51 11.44
N PRO A 92 -13.23 5.95 12.54
CA PRO A 92 -12.32 7.09 12.49
C PRO A 92 -11.14 6.78 11.55
N ILE A 93 -10.90 7.68 10.60
CA ILE A 93 -9.73 7.61 9.73
C ILE A 93 -8.53 8.09 10.53
N ALA A 94 -7.55 7.22 10.76
CA ALA A 94 -6.28 7.62 11.35
C ALA A 94 -5.54 8.53 10.36
N VAL A 95 -5.49 9.83 10.66
CA VAL A 95 -4.75 10.82 9.88
C VAL A 95 -3.43 11.11 10.59
N SER A 96 -2.31 10.68 9.99
CA SER A 96 -0.98 11.07 10.45
C SER A 96 -0.43 12.13 9.51
N VAL A 97 -0.20 13.33 10.02
CA VAL A 97 0.53 14.37 9.30
C VAL A 97 2.01 14.21 9.62
N LEU A 98 2.79 13.85 8.61
CA LEU A 98 4.25 13.90 8.68
C LEU A 98 4.67 15.36 8.75
N ALA A 99 4.92 15.86 9.96
CA ALA A 99 5.29 17.24 10.27
C ALA A 99 6.75 17.54 9.86
N VAL A 100 7.05 17.42 8.56
CA VAL A 100 8.39 17.61 8.00
C VAL A 100 8.73 19.08 7.73
N ASP A 101 7.76 19.97 7.83
CA ASP A 101 7.90 21.41 7.61
C ASP A 101 6.91 22.22 8.50
N PRO A 102 7.10 23.54 8.65
CA PRO A 102 6.27 24.38 9.51
C PRO A 102 4.78 24.40 9.13
N HIS A 103 4.45 24.28 7.84
CA HIS A 103 3.06 24.26 7.39
C HIS A 103 2.40 22.91 7.66
N ALA A 104 3.15 21.81 7.54
CA ALA A 104 2.71 20.50 7.96
C ALA A 104 2.44 20.43 9.47
N GLN A 105 3.22 21.15 10.29
CA GLN A 105 2.95 21.25 11.74
C GLN A 105 1.65 21.99 12.06
N GLU A 106 1.35 23.07 11.34
CA GLU A 106 0.10 23.83 11.51
C GLU A 106 -1.12 22.98 11.12
N LEU A 107 -1.01 22.26 10.00
CA LEU A 107 -2.05 21.33 9.55
C LEU A 107 -2.26 20.17 10.54
N ALA A 108 -1.18 19.61 11.11
CA ALA A 108 -1.27 18.57 12.13
C ALA A 108 -2.06 19.03 13.37
N ARG A 109 -1.80 20.26 13.85
CA ARG A 109 -2.54 20.85 14.97
C ARG A 109 -4.00 21.09 14.64
N ALA A 110 -4.29 21.58 13.43
CA ALA A 110 -5.66 21.80 12.97
C ALA A 110 -6.44 20.46 12.93
N ILE A 111 -5.84 19.41 12.40
CA ILE A 111 -6.44 18.07 12.35
C ILE A 111 -6.65 17.51 13.76
N GLY A 112 -5.67 17.59 14.66
CA GLY A 112 -5.82 17.15 16.05
C GLY A 112 -6.98 17.86 16.77
N THR A 113 -7.16 19.16 16.51
CA THR A 113 -8.27 19.96 17.04
C THR A 113 -9.63 19.47 16.54
N VAL A 114 -9.74 19.15 15.25
CA VAL A 114 -10.98 18.66 14.63
C VAL A 114 -11.28 17.21 15.05
N CYS A 115 -10.26 16.37 15.18
CA CYS A 115 -10.38 14.96 15.52
C CYS A 115 -10.48 14.68 17.03
N GLY A 116 -10.31 15.70 17.89
CA GLY A 116 -10.47 15.56 19.34
C GLY A 116 -9.27 14.93 20.06
N GLU A 117 -8.12 14.82 19.39
CA GLU A 117 -6.85 14.41 20.00
C GLU A 117 -6.24 15.63 20.71
N ARG A 118 -6.35 15.67 22.04
CA ARG A 118 -5.73 16.71 22.90
C ARG A 118 -4.30 16.37 23.24
#